data_AF-A0A6J4KZK6-F1
#
_entry.id   AF-A0A6J4KZK6-F1
#
_cell.length_a   1.000
_cell.length_b   1.000
_cell.length_c   1.000
_cell.angle_alpha   90.00
_cell.angle_beta   90.00
_cell.angle_gamma   90.00
#
_symmetry.space_group_name_H-M   'P 1'
#
loop_
_entity.id
_entity.type
_entity.pdbx_description
1 polymer ?
#
loop_
_entity_poly.entity_id
_entity_poly.type
_entity_poly.pdbx_seq_one_letter_code
_entity_poly.pdbx_strand_id
1 'polypeptide(L)' 'MLVYLNGEYLPRDRAMVPVDDRGFLFGDGVYEVSRALDGR' A
#
# COMPACT_ATOMS: atom_id res chain seq x y z
N MET A 1 -2.14 12.40 -1.72
CA MET A 1 -1.09 11.36 -1.60
C MET A 1 -1.35 10.33 -2.68
N LEU A 2 -0.32 9.96 -3.44
CA LEU A 2 -0.38 8.93 -4.47
C LEU A 2 0.02 7.59 -3.85
N VAL A 3 -0.66 6.51 -4.19
CA VAL A 3 -0.38 5.14 -3.75
C VAL A 3 0.01 4.33 -4.97
N TYR A 4 1.11 3.58 -4.88
CA TYR A 4 1.45 2.58 -5.88
C TYR A 4 0.91 1.22 -5.41
N LEU A 5 0.04 0.60 -6.20
CA LEU A 5 -0.59 -0.67 -5.87
C LEU A 5 -0.72 -1.50 -7.15
N ASN A 6 -0.18 -2.73 -7.14
CA ASN A 6 -0.31 -3.70 -8.23
C ASN A 6 0.06 -3.19 -9.64
N GLY A 7 1.10 -2.36 -9.75
CA GLY A 7 1.57 -1.85 -11.05
C GLY A 7 1.04 -0.46 -11.42
N GLU A 8 0.11 0.10 -10.63
CA GLU A 8 -0.57 1.35 -10.96
C GLU A 8 -0.40 2.42 -9.88
N TYR A 9 -0.38 3.68 -10.30
CA TYR A 9 -0.41 4.83 -9.41
C TYR A 9 -1.85 5.35 -9.26
N LEU A 10 -2.34 5.36 -8.03
CA LEU A 10 -3.73 5.68 -7.69
C LEU A 10 -3.82 6.82 -6.67
N PRO A 11 -4.84 7.69 -6.74
CA PRO A 11 -5.27 8.49 -5.62
C PRO A 11 -5.57 7.62 -4.40
N ARG A 12 -5.16 8.05 -3.19
CA ARG A 12 -5.28 7.27 -1.95
C ARG A 12 -6.70 6.76 -1.67
N ASP A 13 -7.72 7.55 -1.97
CA ASP A 13 -9.14 7.22 -1.77
C ASP A 13 -9.66 6.13 -2.74
N ARG A 14 -8.89 5.79 -3.77
CA ARG A 14 -9.20 4.72 -4.73
C ARG A 14 -8.35 3.46 -4.55
N ALA A 15 -7.32 3.49 -3.71
CA ALA A 15 -6.49 2.33 -3.43
C ALA A 15 -7.27 1.34 -2.54
N MET A 16 -7.57 0.15 -3.06
CA MET A 16 -8.34 -0.89 -2.38
C MET A 16 -7.65 -2.24 -2.50
N VAL A 17 -7.76 -3.06 -1.46
CA VAL A 17 -7.41 -4.49 -1.48
C VAL A 17 -8.67 -5.34 -1.36
N PRO A 18 -8.67 -6.60 -1.84
CA PRO A 18 -9.79 -7.51 -1.60
C PRO A 18 -10.10 -7.70 -0.12
N VAL A 19 -11.36 -7.92 0.23
CA VAL A 19 -11.78 -8.15 1.63
C VAL A 19 -11.27 -9.50 2.18
N ASP A 20 -10.96 -10.42 1.28
CA ASP A 20 -10.39 -11.75 1.54
C ASP A 20 -8.87 -11.80 1.38
N ASP A 21 -8.22 -10.64 1.29
CA ASP A 21 -6.76 -10.54 1.30
C ASP A 21 -6.18 -11.17 2.59
N ARG A 22 -5.17 -12.03 2.45
CA ARG A 22 -4.56 -12.74 3.58
C ARG A 22 -3.81 -11.82 4.53
N GLY A 23 -3.19 -10.77 4.01
CA GLY A 23 -2.57 -9.72 4.81
C GLY A 23 -3.60 -8.95 5.63
N PHE A 24 -4.79 -8.69 5.07
CA PHE A 24 -5.90 -8.07 5.80
C PHE A 24 -6.52 -9.01 6.85
N LEU A 25 -6.84 -10.25 6.49
CA LEU A 25 -7.55 -11.18 7.39
C LEU A 25 -6.66 -11.82 8.45
N PHE A 26 -5.41 -12.15 8.11
CA PHE A 26 -4.54 -12.97 8.94
C PHE A 26 -3.23 -12.28 9.34
N GLY A 27 -2.99 -11.06 8.85
CA GLY A 27 -1.68 -10.39 9.02
C GLY A 27 -0.56 -11.10 8.26
N ASP A 28 -0.90 -11.93 7.28
CA ASP A 28 0.05 -12.70 6.48
C ASP A 28 0.66 -11.83 5.37
N GLY A 29 1.61 -10.98 5.77
CA GLY A 29 2.31 -10.07 4.87
C GLY A 29 3.60 -9.53 5.48
N VAL A 30 4.42 -8.93 4.63
CA VAL A 30 5.63 -8.20 5.03
C VAL A 30 5.46 -6.73 4.70
N TYR A 31 6.06 -5.84 5.48
CA TYR A 31 6.08 -4.41 5.22
C TYR A 31 7.44 -3.83 5.56
N GLU A 32 7.73 -2.66 4.99
CA GLU A 32 8.94 -1.90 5.24
C GLU A 32 8.59 -0.42 5.30
N VAL A 33 9.40 0.40 5.97
CA VAL A 33 9.17 1.84 6.06
C VAL A 33 10.48 2.59 5.80
N SER A 34 10.48 3.40 4.74
CA SER A 34 11.53 4.37 4.47
C SER A 34 11.01 5.78 4.71
N ARG A 35 11.80 6.61 5.39
CA ARG A 35 11.51 8.04 5.55
C ARG A 35 11.96 8.78 4.30
N ALA A 36 11.13 9.69 3.80
CA ALA A 36 11.49 10.65 2.76
C ALA A 36 11.48 12.08 3.33
N LEU A 37 12.58 12.83 3.15
CA LEU A 37 12.74 14.24 3.49
C LEU A 37 13.35 14.98 2.31
N ASP A 38 12.76 16.10 1.92
CA ASP A 38 13.30 16.94 0.83
C ASP A 38 13.60 16.14 -0.46
N GLY A 39 12.79 15.11 -0.72
CA GLY A 39 12.92 14.23 -1.87
C GLY A 39 13.96 13.10 -1.74
N ARG A 40 14.46 12.80 -0.54
CA ARG A 40 15.43 11.74 -0.26
C ARG A 40 14.99 10.80 0.85
#